data_AF-A0A085NNB4-F1
#
_entry.id   AF-A0A085NNB4-F1
#
_cell.length_a   1.000
_cell.length_b   1.000
_cell.length_c   1.000
_cell.angle_alpha   90.00
_cell.angle_beta   90.00
_cell.angle_gamma   90.00
#
_symmetry.space_group_name_H-M   'P 1'
#
loop_
_entity.id
_entity.type
_entity.pdbx_description
1 polymer ?
#
loop_
_entity_poly.entity_id
_entity_poly.type
_entity_poly.pdbx_seq_one_letter_code
_entity_poly.pdbx_strand_id
1 'polypeptide(L)'
;MSDFWAVERQIAFIIRIALLLLACEALRFPPCSYVGCGYCGTRRMKEQCDSFCQGKCPNMYSAKAGVYSNGKHPMYANETKRLMRAEVNTQFMSCCQSLNPPVPESCLRVCTLDNTPKQFKDIAFRRPKCPMKHLQRMLLCAAKEKDLTSCCMRDYALDSNLKHCMQFCYPANDQLWDPRFYGKARFLKCVDKLPLFNQCYYEAWIS
;
A
#
# COMPACT_ATOMS: atom_id res chain seq x y z
N MET A 1 -54.41 -14.53 26.50
CA MET A 1 -54.21 -14.39 25.03
C MET A 1 -53.20 -13.30 24.65
N SER A 2 -52.50 -12.69 25.61
CA SER A 2 -51.49 -11.63 25.40
C SER A 2 -50.06 -12.16 25.26
N ASP A 3 -49.75 -13.32 25.88
CA ASP A 3 -48.36 -13.81 25.99
C ASP A 3 -47.86 -14.51 24.72
N PHE A 4 -48.77 -15.04 23.91
CA PHE A 4 -48.43 -15.74 22.66
C PHE A 4 -47.84 -14.79 21.60
N TRP A 5 -48.35 -13.55 21.52
CA TRP A 5 -47.88 -12.52 20.60
C TRP A 5 -46.51 -11.94 20.99
N ALA A 6 -46.17 -11.95 22.28
CA ALA A 6 -44.88 -11.50 22.78
C ALA A 6 -43.77 -12.49 22.42
N VAL A 7 -44.04 -13.80 22.49
CA VAL A 7 -43.09 -14.87 22.17
C VAL A 7 -42.77 -14.90 20.67
N GLU A 8 -43.75 -14.75 19.78
CA GLU A 8 -43.51 -14.68 18.33
C GLU A 8 -42.63 -13.49 17.92
N ARG A 9 -42.84 -12.31 18.53
CA ARG A 9 -41.99 -11.14 18.27
C ARG A 9 -40.56 -11.34 18.73
N GLN A 10 -40.35 -11.97 19.87
CA GLN A 10 -39.01 -12.26 20.38
C GLN A 10 -38.28 -13.26 19.47
N ILE A 11 -38.96 -14.33 19.03
CA ILE A 11 -38.38 -15.32 18.12
C ILE A 11 -38.02 -14.68 16.78
N ALA A 12 -38.90 -13.86 16.20
CA ALA A 12 -38.63 -13.16 14.95
C ALA A 12 -37.43 -12.19 15.07
N PHE A 13 -37.26 -11.54 16.22
CA PHE A 13 -36.14 -10.64 16.48
C PHE A 13 -34.80 -11.40 16.58
N ILE A 14 -34.79 -12.53 17.30
CA ILE A 14 -33.62 -13.41 17.41
C ILE A 14 -33.23 -13.97 16.04
N ILE A 15 -34.19 -14.40 15.22
CA ILE A 15 -33.93 -14.88 13.85
C ILE A 15 -33.33 -13.78 12.98
N ARG A 16 -33.83 -12.54 13.07
CA ARG A 16 -33.26 -11.40 12.33
C ARG A 16 -31.82 -11.08 12.76
N ILE A 17 -31.54 -11.12 14.07
CA ILE A 17 -30.18 -10.92 14.59
C ILE A 17 -29.26 -12.06 14.12
N ALA A 18 -29.71 -13.31 14.18
CA ALA A 18 -28.93 -14.45 13.71
C ALA A 18 -28.62 -14.35 12.20
N LEU A 19 -29.59 -13.94 11.38
CA LEU A 19 -29.38 -13.69 9.95
C LEU A 19 -28.40 -12.53 9.70
N LEU A 20 -28.46 -11.46 10.50
CA LEU A 20 -27.50 -10.35 10.43
C LEU A 20 -26.09 -10.78 10.85
N LEU A 21 -25.95 -11.63 11.88
CA LEU A 21 -24.66 -12.14 12.34
C LEU A 21 -24.04 -13.11 11.33
N LEU A 22 -24.85 -13.98 10.70
CA LEU A 22 -24.43 -14.84 9.58
C LEU A 22 -24.01 -14.01 8.36
N ALA A 23 -24.66 -12.87 8.11
CA ALA A 23 -24.24 -11.93 7.06
C ALA A 23 -22.94 -11.16 7.44
N CYS A 24 -22.65 -10.97 8.73
CA CYS A 24 -21.42 -10.33 9.21
C CYS A 24 -20.18 -11.23 9.13
N GLU A 25 -20.32 -12.55 9.20
CA GLU A 25 -19.23 -13.49 8.86
C GLU A 25 -18.79 -13.34 7.38
N ALA A 26 -19.63 -12.72 6.55
CA ALA A 26 -19.31 -12.29 5.19
C ALA A 26 -18.64 -10.90 5.08
N LEU A 27 -18.11 -10.32 6.17
CA LEU A 27 -16.96 -9.40 6.12
C LEU A 27 -15.69 -10.17 5.70
N ARG A 28 -15.84 -10.90 4.59
CA ARG A 28 -14.84 -11.72 3.94
C ARG A 28 -13.65 -10.86 3.65
N PHE A 29 -12.49 -11.46 3.87
CA PHE A 29 -11.25 -10.92 3.34
C PHE A 29 -11.46 -10.60 1.86
N PRO A 30 -11.17 -9.36 1.40
CA PRO A 30 -11.37 -8.99 0.01
C PRO A 30 -10.55 -9.93 -0.90
N PRO A 31 -10.98 -10.15 -2.16
CA PRO A 31 -10.27 -11.03 -3.08
C PRO A 31 -8.78 -10.71 -3.13
N CYS A 32 -7.92 -11.73 -3.12
CA CYS A 32 -6.47 -11.55 -3.03
C CYS A 32 -5.90 -10.67 -4.15
N SER A 33 -6.47 -10.75 -5.36
CA SER A 33 -6.14 -9.89 -6.49
C SER A 33 -6.44 -8.40 -6.23
N TYR A 34 -7.47 -8.10 -5.46
CA TYR A 34 -7.86 -6.73 -5.11
C TYR A 34 -6.95 -6.13 -4.03
N VAL A 35 -6.39 -6.97 -3.15
CA VAL A 35 -5.40 -6.54 -2.15
C VAL A 35 -4.02 -6.39 -2.80
N GLY A 36 -3.64 -7.34 -3.67
CA GLY A 36 -2.42 -7.29 -4.47
C GLY A 36 -1.14 -7.67 -3.72
N CYS A 37 -0.03 -7.71 -4.45
CA CYS A 37 1.25 -8.27 -3.98
C CYS A 37 1.88 -7.52 -2.80
N GLY A 38 1.65 -6.21 -2.69
CA GLY A 38 2.25 -5.36 -1.66
C GLY A 38 1.88 -5.72 -0.22
N TYR A 39 0.87 -6.58 0.00
CA TYR A 39 0.44 -7.03 1.32
C TYR A 39 0.87 -8.45 1.65
N CYS A 40 1.54 -9.16 0.74
CA CYS A 40 1.96 -10.56 0.94
C CYS A 40 2.95 -10.76 2.09
N GLY A 41 3.56 -9.69 2.61
CA GLY A 41 4.36 -9.73 3.84
C GLY A 41 3.54 -9.76 5.15
N THR A 42 2.26 -9.38 5.11
CA THR A 42 1.42 -9.29 6.30
C THR A 42 0.89 -10.66 6.73
N ARG A 43 0.76 -10.89 8.04
CA ARG A 43 0.27 -12.16 8.61
C ARG A 43 -1.09 -12.58 8.02
N ARG A 44 -2.03 -11.64 7.97
CA ARG A 44 -3.39 -11.88 7.48
C ARG A 44 -3.44 -12.25 5.99
N MET A 45 -2.60 -11.64 5.16
CA MET A 45 -2.54 -11.97 3.72
C MET A 45 -1.86 -13.33 3.50
N LYS A 46 -0.83 -13.68 4.27
CA LYS A 46 -0.22 -15.01 4.22
C LYS A 46 -1.21 -16.10 4.61
N GLU A 47 -2.03 -15.87 5.65
CA GLU A 47 -3.04 -16.83 6.11
C GLU A 47 -4.19 -17.05 5.10
N GLN A 48 -4.56 -16.03 4.32
CA GLN A 48 -5.76 -16.07 3.47
C GLN A 48 -5.48 -16.11 1.96
N CYS A 49 -4.29 -15.72 1.52
CA CYS A 49 -3.95 -15.48 0.12
C CYS A 49 -2.57 -16.05 -0.27
N ASP A 50 -2.16 -17.11 0.41
CA ASP A 50 -0.85 -17.77 0.25
C ASP A 50 -0.56 -18.15 -1.21
N SER A 51 -1.51 -18.82 -1.87
CA SER A 51 -1.40 -19.26 -3.26
C SER A 51 -1.30 -18.10 -4.26
N PHE A 52 -2.06 -17.03 -4.02
CA PHE A 52 -1.96 -15.80 -4.80
C PHE A 52 -0.55 -15.19 -4.65
N CYS A 53 -0.05 -15.07 -3.42
CA CYS A 53 1.25 -14.49 -3.15
C CYS A 53 2.41 -15.33 -3.73
N GLN A 54 2.35 -16.65 -3.61
CA GLN A 54 3.33 -17.55 -4.22
C GLN A 54 3.31 -17.48 -5.75
N GLY A 55 2.11 -17.53 -6.35
CA GLY A 55 1.97 -17.66 -7.79
C GLY A 55 2.06 -16.35 -8.59
N LYS A 56 1.68 -15.22 -7.98
CA LYS A 56 1.66 -13.91 -8.65
C LYS A 56 2.69 -12.93 -8.12
N CYS A 57 3.30 -13.20 -6.95
CA CYS A 57 4.19 -12.27 -6.26
C CYS A 57 5.53 -12.91 -5.84
N PRO A 58 6.28 -13.54 -6.78
CA PRO A 58 7.46 -14.37 -6.46
C PRO A 58 8.58 -13.62 -5.72
N ASN A 59 8.64 -12.29 -5.89
CA ASN A 59 9.66 -11.44 -5.29
C ASN A 59 9.33 -10.94 -3.86
N MET A 60 8.08 -11.09 -3.39
CA MET A 60 7.66 -10.55 -2.08
C MET A 60 7.27 -11.63 -1.07
N TYR A 61 6.88 -12.82 -1.53
CA TYR A 61 6.46 -13.92 -0.66
C TYR A 61 7.61 -14.48 0.19
N SER A 62 8.85 -14.41 -0.31
CA SER A 62 10.05 -14.94 0.35
C SER A 62 10.73 -13.96 1.33
N ALA A 63 10.16 -12.78 1.60
CA ALA A 63 10.59 -11.96 2.73
C ALA A 63 10.05 -12.59 4.02
N LYS A 64 10.86 -13.51 4.57
CA LYS A 64 10.62 -14.23 5.80
C LYS A 64 10.24 -13.28 6.92
N ALA A 65 9.23 -13.69 7.68
CA ALA A 65 9.14 -13.32 9.09
C ALA A 65 10.40 -13.90 9.79
N GLY A 66 11.39 -13.06 10.08
CA GLY A 66 12.35 -13.32 11.16
C GLY A 66 12.02 -12.31 12.26
N VAL A 67 11.69 -12.65 13.50
CA VAL A 67 12.43 -13.53 14.42
C VAL A 67 13.92 -13.34 14.22
N TYR A 68 14.49 -12.46 15.04
CA TYR A 68 15.91 -12.42 15.33
C TYR A 68 16.43 -13.84 15.53
N SER A 69 17.29 -14.33 14.66
CA SER A 69 18.19 -15.44 14.94
C SER A 69 19.35 -15.44 13.95
N ASN A 70 20.55 -15.44 14.53
CA ASN A 70 21.85 -15.57 13.89
C ASN A 70 21.91 -16.73 12.88
N GLY A 71 22.71 -16.54 11.84
CA GLY A 71 23.44 -17.65 11.21
C GLY A 71 23.07 -17.98 9.76
N LYS A 72 24.02 -17.62 8.87
CA LYS A 72 24.42 -18.35 7.64
C LYS A 72 23.31 -18.77 6.67
N HIS A 73 23.12 -17.97 5.61
CA HIS A 73 22.54 -18.45 4.36
C HIS A 73 23.67 -18.77 3.35
N PRO A 74 23.62 -19.91 2.63
CA PRO A 74 24.64 -20.30 1.66
C PRO A 74 24.56 -19.40 0.42
N MET A 75 25.74 -18.94 0.00
CA MET A 75 25.97 -18.02 -1.09
C MET A 75 25.99 -18.80 -2.42
N TYR A 76 25.02 -18.55 -3.31
CA TYR A 76 25.08 -19.00 -4.70
C TYR A 76 25.66 -17.88 -5.58
N ALA A 77 26.68 -18.24 -6.36
CA ALA A 77 27.45 -17.35 -7.19
C ALA A 77 26.75 -17.06 -8.53
N ASN A 78 25.86 -16.06 -8.57
CA ASN A 78 25.69 -15.12 -9.71
C ASN A 78 24.66 -13.99 -9.45
N GLU A 79 24.57 -13.44 -8.24
CA GLU A 79 23.69 -12.29 -7.97
C GLU A 79 24.37 -10.99 -8.41
N THR A 80 23.94 -10.45 -9.56
CA THR A 80 23.92 -9.00 -9.77
C THR A 80 23.33 -8.38 -8.51
N LYS A 81 24.10 -7.53 -7.82
CA LYS A 81 23.82 -6.97 -6.49
C LYS A 81 22.39 -6.45 -6.39
N ARG A 82 21.45 -7.30 -5.98
CA ARG A 82 20.04 -6.93 -5.79
C ARG A 82 20.01 -5.95 -4.63
N LEU A 83 19.79 -4.68 -4.90
CA LEU A 83 19.74 -3.66 -3.86
C LEU A 83 18.65 -4.05 -2.86
N MET A 84 19.03 -4.17 -1.59
CA MET A 84 18.09 -4.44 -0.52
C MET A 84 17.15 -3.25 -0.36
N ARG A 85 15.92 -3.49 0.09
CA ARG A 85 14.93 -2.43 0.32
C ARG A 85 15.44 -1.33 1.27
N ALA A 86 16.24 -1.69 2.27
CA ALA A 86 16.90 -0.73 3.16
C ALA A 86 17.84 0.23 2.40
N GLU A 87 18.61 -0.28 1.45
CA GLU A 87 19.51 0.53 0.61
C GLU A 87 18.71 1.45 -0.32
N VAL A 88 17.63 0.95 -0.91
CA VAL A 88 16.69 1.77 -1.70
C VAL A 88 16.08 2.90 -0.86
N ASN A 89 15.69 2.62 0.38
CA ASN A 89 15.17 3.65 1.28
C ASN A 89 16.24 4.70 1.65
N THR A 90 17.49 4.29 1.86
CA THR A 90 18.61 5.23 2.07
C THR A 90 18.80 6.14 0.86
N GLN A 91 18.80 5.60 -0.35
CA GLN A 91 18.95 6.37 -1.58
C GLN A 91 17.75 7.28 -1.85
N PHE A 92 16.53 6.79 -1.60
CA PHE A 92 15.31 7.58 -1.71
C PHE A 92 15.32 8.76 -0.71
N MET A 93 15.67 8.50 0.55
CA MET A 93 15.84 9.55 1.57
C MET A 93 16.88 10.59 1.13
N SER A 94 18.03 10.15 0.63
CA SER A 94 19.08 11.03 0.12
C SER A 94 18.59 11.93 -1.02
N CYS A 95 17.83 11.38 -1.98
CA CYS A 95 17.19 12.17 -3.03
C CYS A 95 16.25 13.24 -2.46
N CYS A 96 15.42 12.89 -1.48
CA CYS A 96 14.53 13.87 -0.85
C CYS A 96 15.29 15.00 -0.14
N GLN A 97 16.44 14.70 0.48
CA GLN A 97 17.27 15.67 1.19
C GLN A 97 18.04 16.58 0.22
N SER A 98 18.41 16.08 -0.97
CA SER A 98 19.14 16.84 -1.99
C SER A 98 18.24 17.70 -2.88
N LEU A 99 16.93 17.54 -2.80
CA LEU A 99 15.96 18.38 -3.51
C LEU A 99 16.20 19.88 -3.22
N ASN A 100 16.16 20.72 -4.25
CA ASN A 100 16.31 22.17 -4.11
C ASN A 100 15.02 22.92 -4.57
N PRO A 101 14.29 23.63 -3.69
CA PRO A 101 14.55 23.78 -2.25
C PRO A 101 14.29 22.46 -1.49
N PRO A 102 14.94 22.26 -0.34
CA PRO A 102 14.79 21.04 0.46
C PRO A 102 13.35 20.87 0.93
N VAL A 103 12.94 19.62 1.07
CA VAL A 103 11.63 19.30 1.62
C VAL A 103 11.68 19.51 3.14
N PRO A 104 10.64 20.10 3.78
CA PRO A 104 10.60 20.25 5.23
C PRO A 104 10.82 18.93 5.95
N GLU A 105 11.49 18.96 7.11
CA GLU A 105 11.81 17.75 7.90
C GLU A 105 10.55 16.94 8.25
N SER A 106 9.43 17.61 8.51
CA SER A 106 8.13 17.00 8.76
C SER A 106 7.63 16.10 7.61
N CYS A 107 8.08 16.36 6.37
CA CYS A 107 7.77 15.59 5.18
C CYS A 107 8.76 14.46 4.91
N LEU A 108 9.99 14.50 5.43
CA LEU A 108 11.03 13.52 5.12
C LEU A 108 10.62 12.09 5.51
N ARG A 109 9.70 11.95 6.48
CA ARG A 109 9.11 10.65 6.83
C ARG A 109 8.34 9.99 5.68
N VAL A 110 7.98 10.72 4.62
CA VAL A 110 7.43 10.14 3.37
C VAL A 110 8.49 9.40 2.56
N CYS A 111 9.77 9.75 2.71
CA CYS A 111 10.88 9.31 1.87
C CYS A 111 11.40 7.92 2.24
N THR A 112 10.48 6.96 2.33
CA THR A 112 10.73 5.52 2.50
C THR A 112 9.61 4.73 1.84
N LEU A 113 9.96 3.60 1.24
CA LEU A 113 9.03 2.64 0.64
C LEU A 113 8.36 1.74 1.69
N ASP A 114 8.72 1.87 2.97
CA ASP A 114 8.19 1.04 4.06
C ASP A 114 6.96 1.66 4.74
N ASN A 115 6.56 2.88 4.33
CA ASN A 115 5.39 3.54 4.86
C ASN A 115 4.12 2.70 4.63
N THR A 116 3.41 2.39 5.71
CA THR A 116 2.06 1.87 5.63
C THR A 116 1.08 2.97 5.17
N PRO A 117 -0.09 2.61 4.59
CA PRO A 117 -1.13 3.58 4.28
C PRO A 117 -1.51 4.48 5.46
N LYS A 118 -1.53 3.95 6.68
CA LYS A 118 -1.84 4.70 7.90
C LYS A 118 -0.76 5.74 8.20
N GLN A 119 0.52 5.34 8.23
CA GLN A 119 1.63 6.26 8.47
C GLN A 119 1.69 7.35 7.42
N PHE A 120 1.54 6.98 6.14
CA PHE A 120 1.49 7.96 5.06
C PHE A 120 0.32 8.93 5.26
N LYS A 121 -0.88 8.43 5.59
CA LYS A 121 -2.04 9.29 5.87
C LYS A 121 -1.76 10.27 7.01
N ASP A 122 -1.11 9.81 8.07
CA ASP A 122 -0.76 10.62 9.23
C ASP A 122 0.26 11.72 8.88
N ILE A 123 1.25 11.43 8.02
CA ILE A 123 2.24 12.43 7.59
C ILE A 123 1.63 13.41 6.58
N ALA A 124 0.84 12.89 5.63
CA ALA A 124 0.34 13.62 4.49
C ALA A 124 -0.91 14.47 4.78
N PHE A 125 -1.78 14.02 5.70
CA PHE A 125 -3.10 14.62 5.91
C PHE A 125 -3.34 15.12 7.33
N ARG A 126 -2.60 14.66 8.37
CA ARG A 126 -2.72 15.19 9.75
C ARG A 126 -1.72 16.31 10.05
N ARG A 127 -2.06 17.20 11.00
CA ARG A 127 -1.24 18.33 11.44
C ARG A 127 -0.16 17.88 12.46
N PRO A 128 1.01 18.54 12.55
CA PRO A 128 1.51 19.63 11.70
C PRO A 128 1.86 19.09 10.29
N LYS A 129 1.18 19.64 9.28
CA LYS A 129 1.12 19.06 7.94
C LYS A 129 2.47 19.17 7.27
N CYS A 130 2.99 18.07 6.73
CA CYS A 130 3.85 18.17 5.56
C CYS A 130 3.08 18.98 4.50
N PRO A 131 3.55 20.15 4.05
CA PRO A 131 2.87 20.88 2.99
C PRO A 131 2.98 20.06 1.70
N MET A 132 1.92 19.33 1.40
CA MET A 132 1.86 18.31 0.34
C MET A 132 2.10 18.83 -1.08
N LYS A 133 2.32 20.14 -1.26
CA LYS A 133 2.94 20.73 -2.46
C LYS A 133 4.28 20.08 -2.83
N HIS A 134 5.00 19.51 -1.85
CA HIS A 134 6.25 18.80 -2.10
C HIS A 134 6.09 17.32 -2.44
N LEU A 135 4.88 16.75 -2.36
CA LEU A 135 4.70 15.32 -2.58
C LEU A 135 5.15 14.89 -3.96
N GLN A 136 4.82 15.66 -5.00
CA GLN A 136 5.23 15.34 -6.37
C GLN A 136 6.74 15.12 -6.45
N ARG A 137 7.51 16.03 -5.87
CA ARG A 137 8.97 16.01 -5.85
C ARG A 137 9.51 14.82 -5.07
N MET A 138 8.87 14.45 -3.95
CA MET A 138 9.22 13.22 -3.22
C MET A 138 8.88 11.97 -4.03
N LEU A 139 7.74 11.92 -4.72
CA LEU A 139 7.37 10.77 -5.55
C LEU A 139 8.22 10.67 -6.83
N LEU A 140 8.69 11.79 -7.38
CA LEU A 140 9.69 11.83 -8.45
C LEU A 140 10.98 11.12 -8.03
N CYS A 141 11.48 11.42 -6.83
CA CYS A 141 12.58 10.69 -6.22
C CYS A 141 12.26 9.20 -6.08
N ALA A 142 11.09 8.84 -5.54
CA ALA A 142 10.68 7.44 -5.37
C ALA A 142 10.65 6.67 -6.71
N ALA A 143 10.16 7.31 -7.76
CA ALA A 143 10.02 6.75 -9.10
C ALA A 143 11.33 6.73 -9.91
N LYS A 144 12.42 7.35 -9.41
CA LYS A 144 13.63 7.65 -10.18
C LYS A 144 13.30 8.30 -11.52
N GLU A 145 12.31 9.21 -11.52
CA GLU A 145 11.82 9.91 -12.72
C GLU A 145 11.28 8.99 -13.85
N LYS A 146 11.06 7.70 -13.58
CA LYS A 146 10.51 6.76 -14.56
C LYS A 146 8.97 6.82 -14.61
N ASP A 147 8.41 6.47 -15.77
CA ASP A 147 6.98 6.14 -15.91
C ASP A 147 6.76 4.69 -15.44
N LEU A 148 6.03 4.52 -14.33
CA LEU A 148 5.74 3.22 -13.75
C LEU A 148 4.30 2.77 -14.01
N THR A 149 3.60 3.40 -14.95
CA THR A 149 2.20 3.11 -15.30
C THR A 149 2.01 1.63 -15.66
N SER A 150 2.93 1.05 -16.43
CA SER A 150 2.87 -0.37 -16.82
C SER A 150 2.98 -1.33 -15.63
N CYS A 151 3.75 -0.99 -14.60
CA CYS A 151 3.81 -1.74 -13.36
C CYS A 151 2.51 -1.59 -12.57
N CYS A 152 2.06 -0.35 -12.36
CA CYS A 152 0.82 -0.08 -11.61
C CYS A 152 -0.43 -0.75 -12.21
N MET A 153 -0.51 -0.83 -13.54
CA MET A 153 -1.62 -1.48 -14.23
C MET A 153 -1.59 -3.01 -14.06
N ARG A 154 -0.40 -3.60 -13.92
CA ARG A 154 -0.21 -5.05 -13.73
C ARG A 154 -0.69 -5.52 -12.36
N ASP A 155 -0.47 -4.70 -11.34
CA ASP A 155 -0.70 -5.06 -9.94
C ASP A 155 -2.09 -4.63 -9.42
N TYR A 156 -3.03 -4.30 -10.30
CA TYR A 156 -4.39 -3.83 -9.96
C TYR A 156 -4.40 -2.59 -9.04
N ALA A 157 -3.33 -1.80 -9.03
CA ALA A 157 -3.29 -0.53 -8.31
C ALA A 157 -4.26 0.51 -8.92
N LEU A 158 -4.69 0.27 -10.15
CA LEU A 158 -5.44 1.19 -11.02
C LEU A 158 -6.71 0.55 -11.61
N ASP A 159 -7.47 -0.19 -10.81
CA ASP A 159 -8.83 -0.62 -11.21
C ASP A 159 -9.65 0.56 -11.75
N SER A 160 -10.70 0.31 -12.53
CA SER A 160 -11.45 1.32 -13.30
C SER A 160 -11.87 2.57 -12.49
N ASN A 161 -12.16 2.41 -11.20
CA ASN A 161 -12.56 3.49 -10.28
C ASN A 161 -11.39 4.27 -9.65
N LEU A 162 -10.14 3.92 -9.98
CA LEU A 162 -8.90 4.46 -9.41
C LEU A 162 -7.98 5.08 -10.47
N LYS A 163 -8.48 5.36 -11.68
CA LYS A 163 -7.69 6.02 -12.74
C LYS A 163 -7.07 7.34 -12.30
N HIS A 164 -7.69 8.06 -11.37
CA HIS A 164 -7.12 9.30 -10.80
C HIS A 164 -5.90 9.08 -9.91
N CYS A 165 -5.60 7.84 -9.53
CA CYS A 165 -4.38 7.49 -8.81
C CYS A 165 -3.15 7.36 -9.73
N MET A 166 -3.31 7.52 -11.06
CA MET A 166 -2.21 7.43 -12.03
C MET A 166 -1.05 8.41 -11.73
N GLN A 167 -1.34 9.54 -11.09
CA GLN A 167 -0.31 10.50 -10.67
C GLN A 167 0.73 9.91 -9.68
N PHE A 168 0.39 8.82 -8.98
CA PHE A 168 1.34 8.07 -8.13
C PHE A 168 2.17 7.06 -8.93
N CYS A 169 1.81 6.77 -10.17
CA CYS A 169 2.55 5.87 -11.04
C CYS A 169 3.49 6.64 -11.96
N TYR A 170 3.10 7.84 -12.36
CA TYR A 170 3.91 8.72 -13.19
C TYR A 170 3.90 10.16 -12.66
N PRO A 171 4.61 10.41 -11.53
CA PRO A 171 4.62 11.72 -10.87
C PRO A 171 5.28 12.83 -11.70
N ALA A 172 6.07 12.49 -12.73
CA ALA A 172 6.66 13.46 -13.66
C ALA A 172 5.68 13.98 -14.72
N ASN A 173 4.51 13.35 -14.85
CA ASN A 173 3.50 13.81 -15.78
C ASN A 173 2.61 14.87 -15.15
N ASP A 174 2.90 16.13 -15.46
CA ASP A 174 2.15 17.29 -14.94
C ASP A 174 0.68 17.32 -15.39
N GLN A 175 0.32 16.66 -16.50
CA GLN A 175 -1.08 16.56 -16.93
C GLN A 175 -1.89 15.62 -16.04
N LEU A 176 -1.24 14.60 -15.45
CA LEU A 176 -1.88 13.66 -14.52
C LEU A 176 -1.89 14.21 -13.10
N TRP A 177 -0.96 15.07 -12.74
CA TRP A 177 -0.80 15.56 -11.38
C TRP A 177 -1.91 16.57 -10.99
N ASP A 178 -2.76 16.20 -10.02
CA ASP A 178 -3.69 17.15 -9.39
C ASP A 178 -2.98 17.83 -8.21
N PRO A 179 -2.53 19.10 -8.33
CA PRO A 179 -1.83 19.78 -7.25
C PRO A 179 -2.71 19.98 -6.01
N ARG A 180 -4.04 19.81 -6.13
CA ARG A 180 -5.02 19.90 -5.03
C ARG A 180 -5.39 18.52 -4.48
N PHE A 181 -4.55 17.50 -4.67
CA PHE A 181 -4.85 16.16 -4.16
C PHE A 181 -4.96 16.12 -2.62
N TYR A 182 -4.23 17.01 -1.92
CA TYR A 182 -4.29 17.11 -0.47
C TYR A 182 -5.68 17.61 -0.02
N GLY A 183 -6.32 16.87 0.88
CA GLY A 183 -7.65 17.21 1.41
C GLY A 183 -8.83 16.77 0.56
N LYS A 184 -8.61 16.16 -0.62
CA LYS A 184 -9.69 15.55 -1.41
C LYS A 184 -9.87 14.08 -1.04
N ALA A 185 -11.05 13.72 -0.55
CA ALA A 185 -11.38 12.36 -0.11
C ALA A 185 -11.11 11.28 -1.17
N ARG A 186 -11.26 11.60 -2.47
CA ARG A 186 -10.99 10.66 -3.58
C ARG A 186 -9.56 10.09 -3.57
N PHE A 187 -8.57 10.84 -3.07
CA PHE A 187 -7.18 10.40 -3.03
C PHE A 187 -6.84 9.55 -1.81
N LEU A 188 -7.70 9.53 -0.78
CA LEU A 188 -7.50 8.63 0.37
C LEU A 188 -7.50 7.16 -0.06
N LYS A 189 -8.33 6.81 -1.05
CA LYS A 189 -8.37 5.47 -1.66
C LYS A 189 -7.10 5.14 -2.45
N CYS A 190 -6.42 6.13 -3.02
CA CYS A 190 -5.12 5.90 -3.66
C CYS A 190 -4.07 5.52 -2.61
N VAL A 191 -4.09 6.18 -1.44
CA VAL A 191 -3.14 5.87 -0.36
C VAL A 191 -3.35 4.46 0.20
N ASP A 192 -4.56 3.91 0.12
CA ASP A 192 -4.80 2.50 0.44
C ASP A 192 -4.09 1.53 -0.51
N LYS A 193 -3.66 1.99 -1.70
CA LYS A 193 -2.86 1.21 -2.65
C LYS A 193 -1.37 1.52 -2.56
N LEU A 194 -0.92 2.29 -1.55
CA LEU A 194 0.47 2.67 -1.37
C LEU A 194 1.47 1.49 -1.41
N PRO A 195 1.19 0.31 -0.83
CA PRO A 195 2.12 -0.82 -0.93
C PRO A 195 2.34 -1.32 -2.36
N LEU A 196 1.36 -1.17 -3.24
CA LEU A 196 1.48 -1.52 -4.66
C LEU A 196 2.36 -0.49 -5.40
N PHE A 197 2.14 0.81 -5.15
CA PHE A 197 3.01 1.85 -5.70
C PHE A 197 4.46 1.70 -5.21
N ASN A 198 4.65 1.43 -3.91
CA ASN A 198 5.97 1.21 -3.32
C ASN A 198 6.68 -0.04 -3.86
N GLN A 199 5.92 -1.03 -4.35
CA GLN A 199 6.51 -2.17 -5.04
C GLN A 199 7.03 -1.76 -6.42
N CYS A 200 6.24 -1.03 -7.21
CA CYS A 200 6.68 -0.49 -8.49
C CYS A 200 7.89 0.45 -8.36
N TYR A 201 7.91 1.30 -7.32
CA TYR A 201 9.07 2.12 -7.01
C TYR A 201 10.29 1.24 -6.74
N TYR A 202 10.18 0.25 -5.84
CA TYR A 202 11.29 -0.65 -5.54
C TYR A 202 11.84 -1.36 -6.79
N GLU A 203 10.97 -1.83 -7.68
CA GLU A 203 11.37 -2.43 -8.96
C GLU A 203 12.15 -1.45 -9.84
N ALA A 204 11.75 -0.18 -9.89
CA ALA A 204 12.46 0.87 -10.62
C ALA A 204 13.89 1.11 -10.10
N TRP A 205 14.16 0.86 -8.82
CA TRP A 205 15.48 1.02 -8.21
C TRP A 205 16.42 -0.15 -8.48
N ILE A 206 15.88 -1.36 -8.67
CA ILE A 206 16.68 -2.58 -8.92
C ILE A 206 16.78 -2.96 -10.40
N SER A 207 16.03 -2.26 -11.27
CA SER A 207 16.14 -2.32 -12.74
C SER A 207 17.15 -1.31 -13.27
#